data_AF-A0A936EI02-F1
#
_entry.id   AF-A0A936EI02-F1
#
_cell.length_a   1.000
_cell.length_b   1.000
_cell.length_c   1.000
_cell.angle_alpha   90.00
_cell.angle_beta   90.00
_cell.angle_gamma   90.00
#
_symmetry.space_group_name_H-M   'P 1'
#
loop_
_entity.id
_entity.type
_entity.pdbx_description
1 polymer ?
#
loop_
_entity_poly.entity_id
_entity_poly.type
_entity_poly.pdbx_seq_one_letter_code
_entity_poly.pdbx_strand_id
1 'polypeptide(L)' 'MLSELEAQGWVKGEWGVSDANRRARYYALTAVGRKQLQAETTQWELLSTTINAMLRAR' A
#
# COMPACT_ATOMS: atom_id res chain seq x y z
N MET A 1 9.95 -0.75 8.07
CA MET A 1 8.75 -1.08 7.25
C MET A 1 8.63 -0.19 6.01
N LEU A 2 8.69 1.16 6.07
CA LEU A 2 8.75 1.98 4.84
C LEU A 2 10.07 1.85 4.06
N SER A 3 11.18 1.64 4.76
CA SER A 3 12.51 1.42 4.17
C SER A 3 12.58 0.17 3.29
N GLU A 4 11.84 -0.88 3.65
CA GLU A 4 11.77 -2.13 2.88
C GLU A 4 10.95 -1.94 1.60
N LEU A 5 9.79 -1.27 1.70
CA LEU A 5 8.97 -0.92 0.54
C LEU A 5 9.70 0.01 -0.43
N GLU A 6 10.57 0.87 0.09
CA GLU A 6 11.45 1.72 -0.71
C GLU A 6 12.59 0.91 -1.37
N ALA A 7 13.19 -0.05 -0.65
CA ALA A 7 14.19 -0.97 -1.20
C ALA A 7 13.62 -1.87 -2.31
N GLN A 8 12.36 -2.29 -2.18
CA GLN A 8 11.62 -3.03 -3.21
C GLN A 8 11.12 -2.13 -4.37
N GLY A 9 11.33 -0.81 -4.27
CA GLY A 9 10.92 0.16 -5.28
C GLY A 9 9.41 0.38 -5.38
N TRP A 10 8.62 -0.07 -4.38
CA TRP A 10 7.17 0.09 -4.36
C TRP A 10 6.76 1.48 -3.89
N VAL A 11 7.61 2.13 -3.11
CA VAL A 11 7.38 3.48 -2.58
C VAL A 11 8.62 4.34 -2.84
N LYS A 12 8.42 5.61 -3.14
CA LYS A 12 9.47 6.62 -3.25
C LYS A 12 9.32 7.63 -2.11
N GLY A 13 10.39 7.86 -1.36
CA GLY A 13 10.45 8.92 -0.36
C GLY A 13 11.00 10.22 -0.94
N GLU A 14 10.29 11.33 -0.76
CA GLU A 14 10.73 12.69 -1.11
C GLU A 14 10.72 13.59 0.14
N TRP A 15 11.77 14.39 0.29
CA TRP A 15 11.85 15.37 1.38
C TRP A 15 11.03 16.60 1.02
N GLY A 16 10.02 16.91 1.82
CA GLY A 16 9.21 18.11 1.69
C GLY A 16 9.34 19.00 2.92
N VAL A 17 8.99 20.27 2.74
CA VAL A 17 8.80 21.20 3.87
C VAL A 17 7.37 21.04 4.33
N SER A 18 7.17 20.59 5.58
CA SER A 18 5.84 20.59 6.18
C SER A 18 5.44 22.01 6.57
N ASP A 19 4.14 22.28 6.66
CA ASP A 19 3.58 23.60 7.00
C ASP A 19 4.12 24.20 8.31
N ALA A 20 4.68 23.37 9.19
CA ALA A 20 5.34 23.78 10.42
C ALA A 20 6.84 24.10 10.28
N ASN A 21 7.33 24.36 9.06
CA ASN A 21 8.76 24.57 8.75
C ASN A 21 9.68 23.42 9.21
N ARG A 22 9.13 22.22 9.39
CA ARG A 22 9.88 20.99 9.71
C ARG A 22 10.05 20.15 8.45
N ARG A 23 11.24 19.58 8.24
CA ARG A 23 11.47 18.62 7.15
C ARG A 23 10.71 17.34 7.45
N ALA A 24 9.79 16.96 6.56
CA ALA A 24 9.07 15.70 6.63
C ALA A 24 9.42 14.87 5.39
N ARG A 25 9.46 13.54 5.55
CA ARG A 25 9.67 12.61 4.45
C ARG A 25 8.30 12.12 3.98
N TYR A 26 7.91 12.52 2.78
CA TYR A 26 6.67 12.12 2.13
C TYR A 26 6.93 10.87 1.31
N TYR A 27 6.08 9.87 1.46
CA TYR A 27 6.21 8.61 0.76
C TYR A 27 5.05 8.47 -0.22
N ALA A 28 5.35 8.23 -1.49
CA ALA A 28 4.37 8.04 -2.55
C ALA A 28 4.56 6.66 -3.19
N LEU A 29 3.46 5.99 -3.51
CA LEU A 29 3.51 4.73 -4.27
C LEU A 29 4.11 4.98 -5.66
N THR A 30 5.02 4.11 -6.08
CA THR A 30 5.53 4.09 -7.45
C THR A 30 4.52 3.38 -8.38
N ALA A 31 4.75 3.44 -9.70
CA ALA A 31 3.93 2.68 -10.64
C ALA A 31 4.00 1.16 -10.38
N VAL A 32 5.18 0.66 -10.01
CA VAL A 32 5.40 -0.75 -9.64
C VAL A 32 4.63 -1.09 -8.35
N GLY A 33 4.76 -0.26 -7.32
CA GLY A 33 4.04 -0.45 -6.06
C GLY A 33 2.53 -0.41 -6.23
N ARG A 34 2.00 0.46 -7.10
CA ARG A 34 0.56 0.47 -7.43
C ARG A 34 0.10 -0.83 -8.09
N LYS A 35 0.87 -1.37 -9.03
CA LYS A 35 0.54 -2.63 -9.71
C LYS A 35 0.54 -3.80 -8.74
N GLN A 36 1.54 -3.85 -7.86
CA GLN A 36 1.63 -4.90 -6.83
C GLN A 36 0.48 -4.80 -5.82
N LEU A 37 0.22 -3.58 -5.32
CA LEU A 37 -0.89 -3.31 -4.41
C LEU A 37 -2.22 -3.75 -5.02
N GLN A 38 -2.46 -3.47 -6.31
CA GLN A 38 -3.67 -3.90 -7.00
C GLN A 38 -3.79 -5.43 -7.04
N ALA A 39 -2.72 -6.14 -7.39
CA ALA A 39 -2.72 -7.60 -7.44
C ALA A 39 -3.03 -8.23 -6.07
N GLU A 40 -2.37 -7.74 -5.01
CA GLU A 40 -2.60 -8.19 -3.64
C GLU A 40 -4.01 -7.86 -3.16
N THR A 41 -4.53 -6.67 -3.51
CA THR A 41 -5.90 -6.26 -3.16
C THR A 41 -6.92 -7.18 -3.82
N THR A 42 -6.77 -7.49 -5.12
CA THR A 42 -7.68 -8.40 -5.81
C THR A 42 -7.66 -9.81 -5.20
N GLN A 43 -6.48 -10.32 -4.84
CA GLN A 43 -6.38 -11.62 -4.18
C GLN A 43 -7.06 -11.60 -2.80
N TRP A 44 -6.87 -10.53 -2.04
CA TRP A 44 -7.50 -10.34 -0.74
C TRP A 44 -9.02 -10.24 -0.84
N GLU A 45 -9.54 -9.52 -1.84
CA GLU A 45 -10.97 -9.39 -2.10
C GLU A 45 -11.62 -10.73 -2.44
N LEU A 46 -10.95 -11.55 -3.26
CA LEU A 46 -11.44 -12.89 -3.58
C LEU A 46 -11.56 -13.75 -2.32
N LEU A 47 -10.50 -13.82 -1.52
CA LEU A 47 -10.47 -14.59 -0.28
C LEU A 47 -11.54 -14.09 0.70
N SER A 48 -11.62 -12.77 0.89
CA SER A 48 -12.59 -12.14 1.79
C SER A 48 -14.02 -12.41 1.35
N THR A 49 -14.29 -12.36 0.05
CA THR A 49 -15.62 -12.67 -0.50
C THR A 49 -16.01 -14.12 -0.24
N THR A 50 -15.09 -15.07 -0.44
CA THR A 50 -15.35 -16.48 -0.16
C THR A 50 -15.64 -16.73 1.32
N ILE A 51 -14.84 -16.16 2.22
CA ILE A 51 -15.05 -16.27 3.67
C ILE A 51 -16.42 -15.66 4.06
N ASN A 52 -16.74 -14.47 3.54
CA ASN A 52 -18.02 -13.82 3.78
C ASN A 52 -19.20 -14.65 3.26
N ALA A 53 -19.06 -15.32 2.12
CA ALA A 53 -20.08 -16.22 1.59
C ALA A 53 -20.31 -17.43 2.51
N MET A 54 -19.23 -18.04 3.04
CA MET A 54 -19.34 -19.14 4.01
C MET A 54 -20.02 -18.69 5.31
N LEU A 55 -19.69 -17.50 5.81
CA LEU A 55 -20.30 -16.96 7.03
C LEU A 55 -21.80 -16.67 6.87
N ARG A 56 -22.24 -16.27 5.66
CA ARG A 56 -23.66 -15.99 5.36
C ARG A 56 -24.50 -17.22 5.07
N ALA A 57 -23.87 -18.35 4.73
CA ALA A 57 -24.56 -19.61 4.44
C ALA A 57 -24.97 -20.39 5.70
N ARG A 58 -24.84 -19.78 6.89
CA ARG A 58 -25.23 -20.30 8.20
C ARG A 58 -26.39 -19.48 8.76
#